data_AF-A0A1V9ZQV1-F1
#
_entry.id   AF-A0A1V9ZQV1-F1
#
_cell.length_a   1.000
_cell.length_b   1.000
_cell.length_c   1.000
_cell.angle_alpha   90.00
_cell.angle_beta   90.00
_cell.angle_gamma   90.00
#
_symmetry.space_group_name_H-M   'P 1'
#
loop_
_entity.id
_entity.type
_entity.pdbx_description
1 polymer ?
#
loop_
_entity_poly.entity_id
_entity_poly.type
_entity_poly.pdbx_seq_one_letter_code
_entity_poly.pdbx_strand_id
1 'polypeptide(L)'
;MEVYKPPTSTPMKLAAKSPPMQTEFTVKYTGSTVTGVQIRCDGSAIARWPNGSIAATIDHEGNEKYRAFATYKDGSLALNFDKGGVGFVNYPNGKTMLSTTSTGDGLYMSADNGSILAQWNIQRGELDEWRSINLKLNEHLGINISIVDSFLRIDLFLVCNNIRVHLTNGYNVAMNNSDDCNHLFGKPIAPPKKKVPAKLPHSTLVSEIRAAAAKLN
;
A
#
# COMPACT_ATOMS: atom_id res chain seq x y z
N MET A 1 -23.99 42.01 -51.55
CA MET A 1 -22.98 42.15 -50.48
C MET A 1 -23.07 40.90 -49.62
N GLU A 2 -22.19 39.93 -49.84
CA GLU A 2 -22.08 38.75 -48.96
C GLU A 2 -21.12 39.08 -47.82
N VAL A 3 -21.58 38.82 -46.59
CA VAL A 3 -20.83 39.08 -45.35
C VAL A 3 -19.95 37.86 -45.06
N TYR A 4 -18.63 38.06 -45.07
CA TYR A 4 -17.67 37.04 -44.67
C TYR A 4 -17.80 36.72 -43.17
N LYS A 5 -17.95 35.44 -42.82
CA LYS A 5 -17.87 34.94 -41.44
C LYS A 5 -16.53 34.21 -41.25
N PRO A 6 -15.70 34.60 -40.26
CA PRO A 6 -14.45 33.89 -39.99
C PRO A 6 -14.72 32.49 -39.40
N PRO A 7 -13.83 31.51 -39.64
CA PRO A 7 -13.99 30.16 -39.14
C PRO A 7 -13.80 30.12 -37.62
N THR A 8 -14.73 29.46 -36.94
CA THR A 8 -14.71 29.20 -35.49
C THR A 8 -13.51 28.30 -35.16
N SER A 9 -12.52 28.83 -34.44
CA SER A 9 -11.40 28.03 -33.95
C SER A 9 -11.89 27.04 -32.90
N THR A 10 -11.90 25.75 -33.24
CA THR A 10 -12.09 24.67 -32.28
C THR A 10 -10.95 24.71 -31.25
N PRO A 11 -11.20 24.74 -29.94
CA PRO A 11 -10.11 24.67 -28.97
C PRO A 11 -9.42 23.31 -29.11
N MET A 12 -8.12 23.31 -29.44
CA MET A 12 -7.29 22.11 -29.35
C MET A 12 -7.35 21.61 -27.91
N LYS A 13 -8.01 20.46 -27.70
CA LYS A 13 -7.90 19.68 -26.47
C LYS A 13 -6.41 19.37 -26.29
N LEU A 14 -5.76 19.94 -25.27
CA LEU A 14 -4.43 19.48 -24.87
C LEU A 14 -4.53 17.96 -24.68
N ALA A 15 -3.74 17.21 -25.44
CA ALA A 15 -3.62 15.77 -25.23
C ALA A 15 -3.15 15.55 -23.79
N ALA A 16 -3.93 14.77 -23.03
CA ALA A 16 -3.50 14.34 -21.69
C ALA A 16 -2.13 13.69 -21.84
N LYS A 17 -1.15 14.21 -21.08
CA LYS A 17 0.23 13.75 -21.12
C LYS A 17 0.22 12.28 -20.70
N SER A 18 0.48 11.36 -21.62
CA SER A 18 0.50 9.94 -21.29
C SER A 18 1.50 9.72 -20.14
N PRO A 19 1.16 8.93 -19.10
CA PRO A 19 2.10 8.63 -18.03
C PRO A 19 3.42 8.09 -18.62
N PRO A 20 4.57 8.35 -17.98
CA PRO A 20 5.85 7.86 -18.45
C PRO A 20 5.80 6.33 -18.63
N MET A 21 6.22 5.84 -19.78
CA MET A 21 6.22 4.40 -20.07
C MET A 21 7.24 3.71 -19.16
N GLN A 22 6.77 3.00 -18.13
CA GLN A 22 7.62 2.21 -17.23
C GLN A 22 7.60 0.73 -17.60
N THR A 23 8.65 0.01 -17.23
CA THR A 23 8.68 -1.46 -17.30
C THR A 23 7.93 -2.06 -16.13
N GLU A 24 7.30 -3.21 -16.33
CA GLU A 24 6.67 -3.96 -15.24
C GLU A 24 7.68 -4.33 -14.14
N PHE A 25 7.27 -4.16 -12.89
CA PHE A 25 8.03 -4.50 -11.71
C PHE A 25 7.36 -5.65 -10.97
N THR A 26 8.15 -6.61 -10.47
CA THR A 26 7.65 -7.80 -9.79
C THR A 26 8.59 -8.21 -8.66
N VAL A 27 8.04 -8.51 -7.49
CA VAL A 27 8.76 -9.04 -6.32
C VAL A 27 8.09 -10.30 -5.81
N LYS A 28 8.89 -11.35 -5.58
CA LYS A 28 8.44 -12.61 -4.97
C LYS A 28 8.83 -12.67 -3.51
N TYR A 29 8.05 -13.40 -2.72
CA TYR A 29 8.46 -13.75 -1.36
C TYR A 29 9.69 -14.67 -1.39
N THR A 30 10.64 -14.45 -0.49
CA THR A 30 11.84 -15.29 -0.39
C THR A 30 11.46 -16.74 -0.10
N GLY A 31 11.97 -17.68 -0.91
CA GLY A 31 11.67 -19.11 -0.75
C GLY A 31 10.25 -19.52 -1.12
N SER A 32 9.50 -18.68 -1.84
CA SER A 32 8.12 -18.96 -2.26
C SER A 32 7.94 -18.74 -3.77
N THR A 33 6.97 -19.43 -4.36
CA THR A 33 6.53 -19.21 -5.75
C THR A 33 5.58 -18.03 -5.89
N VAL A 34 5.05 -17.50 -4.78
CA VAL A 34 4.09 -16.40 -4.77
C VAL A 34 4.78 -15.07 -5.10
N THR A 35 4.30 -14.45 -6.17
CA THR A 35 4.56 -13.03 -6.46
C THR A 35 3.81 -12.18 -5.45
N GLY A 36 4.56 -11.52 -4.55
CA GLY A 36 4.02 -10.69 -3.49
C GLY A 36 3.60 -9.31 -3.99
N VAL A 37 4.32 -8.72 -4.95
CA VAL A 37 3.97 -7.41 -5.55
C VAL A 37 4.21 -7.47 -7.04
N GLN A 38 3.30 -6.87 -7.81
CA GLN A 38 3.43 -6.64 -9.25
C GLN A 38 2.86 -5.25 -9.58
N ILE A 39 3.65 -4.42 -10.25
CA ILE A 39 3.25 -3.07 -10.72
C ILE A 39 3.41 -3.05 -12.23
N ARG A 40 2.32 -2.76 -12.94
CA ARG A 40 2.24 -2.79 -14.40
C ARG A 40 2.66 -1.46 -15.03
N CYS A 41 2.84 -1.46 -16.35
CA CYS A 41 3.27 -0.30 -17.12
C CYS A 41 2.32 0.91 -17.03
N ASP A 42 1.02 0.67 -16.78
CA ASP A 42 -0.02 1.68 -16.62
C ASP A 42 -0.16 2.19 -15.17
N GLY A 43 0.73 1.73 -14.28
CA GLY A 43 0.71 2.09 -12.86
C GLY A 43 -0.31 1.32 -12.04
N SER A 44 -1.05 0.38 -12.63
CA SER A 44 -1.89 -0.55 -11.87
C SER A 44 -0.99 -1.49 -11.04
N ALA A 45 -1.49 -1.95 -9.90
CA ALA A 45 -0.71 -2.77 -8.99
C ALA A 45 -1.54 -3.89 -8.37
N ILE A 46 -0.90 -5.02 -8.09
CA ILE A 46 -1.45 -6.09 -7.26
C ILE A 46 -0.42 -6.51 -6.22
N ALA A 47 -0.86 -6.59 -4.97
CA ALA A 47 -0.12 -7.18 -3.88
C ALA A 47 -0.86 -8.42 -3.37
N ARG A 48 -0.10 -9.45 -2.98
CA ARG A 48 -0.61 -10.71 -2.46
C ARG A 48 -0.01 -11.01 -1.10
N TRP A 49 -0.81 -11.63 -0.25
CA TRP A 49 -0.35 -12.24 0.99
C TRP A 49 0.55 -13.46 0.69
N PRO A 50 1.38 -13.93 1.65
CA PRO A 50 2.25 -15.09 1.44
C PRO A 50 1.52 -16.39 1.07
N ASN A 51 0.24 -16.51 1.44
CA ASN A 51 -0.64 -17.63 1.07
C ASN A 51 -1.22 -17.50 -0.37
N GLY A 52 -0.89 -16.43 -1.09
CA GLY A 52 -1.35 -16.18 -2.46
C GLY A 52 -2.68 -15.42 -2.57
N SER A 53 -3.40 -15.18 -1.47
CA SER A 53 -4.63 -14.37 -1.53
C SER A 53 -4.30 -12.89 -1.77
N ILE A 54 -5.28 -12.14 -2.29
CA ILE A 54 -5.10 -10.73 -2.65
C ILE A 54 -4.97 -9.90 -1.37
N ALA A 55 -3.86 -9.18 -1.23
CA ALA A 55 -3.67 -8.20 -0.17
C ALA A 55 -4.20 -6.83 -0.59
N ALA A 56 -3.85 -6.38 -1.79
CA ALA A 56 -4.37 -5.15 -2.36
C ALA A 56 -4.38 -5.19 -3.90
N THR A 57 -5.30 -4.44 -4.51
CA THR A 57 -5.25 -4.08 -5.93
C THR A 57 -5.46 -2.59 -6.10
N ILE A 58 -4.73 -2.03 -7.06
CA ILE A 58 -4.94 -0.71 -7.63
C ILE A 58 -5.21 -0.92 -9.11
N ASP A 59 -6.44 -0.69 -9.54
CA ASP A 59 -6.88 -0.95 -10.91
C ASP A 59 -7.11 0.36 -11.66
N HIS A 60 -6.43 0.54 -12.80
CA HIS A 60 -6.61 1.72 -13.64
C HIS A 60 -7.95 1.65 -14.39
N GLU A 61 -8.82 2.65 -14.21
CA GLU A 61 -10.15 2.72 -14.84
C GLU A 61 -10.28 3.90 -15.84
N GLY A 62 -9.15 4.31 -16.42
CA GLY A 62 -9.05 5.40 -17.40
C GLY A 62 -9.06 6.80 -16.78
N ASN A 63 -8.72 7.81 -17.58
CA ASN A 63 -8.63 9.21 -17.15
C ASN A 63 -7.75 9.43 -15.90
N GLU A 64 -6.67 8.64 -15.76
CA GLU A 64 -5.75 8.69 -14.60
C GLU A 64 -6.42 8.40 -13.25
N LYS A 65 -7.60 7.74 -13.27
CA LYS A 65 -8.33 7.35 -12.06
C LYS A 65 -8.16 5.87 -11.79
N TYR A 66 -8.06 5.55 -10.50
CA TYR A 66 -7.80 4.19 -10.05
C TYR A 66 -8.78 3.77 -8.97
N ARG A 67 -9.25 2.53 -9.05
CA ARG A 67 -9.99 1.84 -8.00
C ARG A 67 -8.99 1.21 -7.03
N ALA A 68 -9.28 1.24 -5.73
CA ALA A 68 -8.46 0.62 -4.70
C ALA A 68 -9.25 -0.42 -3.92
N PHE A 69 -8.67 -1.60 -3.72
CA PHE A 69 -9.22 -2.68 -2.91
C PHE A 69 -8.14 -3.27 -2.03
N ALA A 70 -8.44 -3.61 -0.79
CA ALA A 70 -7.52 -4.35 0.08
C ALA A 70 -8.24 -5.27 1.06
N THR A 71 -7.59 -6.37 1.42
CA THR A 71 -8.06 -7.31 2.45
C THR A 71 -7.04 -7.42 3.57
N TYR A 72 -7.46 -7.88 4.72
CA TYR A 72 -6.58 -8.41 5.76
C TYR A 72 -6.08 -9.81 5.39
N LYS A 73 -5.07 -10.29 6.11
CA LYS A 73 -4.43 -11.59 5.84
C LYS A 73 -5.36 -12.79 6.03
N ASP A 74 -6.39 -12.64 6.86
CA ASP A 74 -7.46 -13.62 7.05
C ASP A 74 -8.53 -13.57 5.94
N GLY A 75 -8.40 -12.65 4.98
CA GLY A 75 -9.32 -12.46 3.87
C GLY A 75 -10.48 -11.51 4.15
N SER A 76 -10.62 -11.00 5.38
CA SER A 76 -11.64 -10.00 5.70
C SER A 76 -11.36 -8.68 4.98
N LEU A 77 -12.43 -7.94 4.62
CA LEU A 77 -12.31 -6.75 3.79
C LEU A 77 -11.78 -5.55 4.59
N ALA A 78 -10.65 -4.99 4.15
CA ALA A 78 -10.06 -3.80 4.78
C ALA A 78 -10.57 -2.52 4.13
N LEU A 79 -10.65 -2.46 2.80
CA LEU A 79 -11.18 -1.30 2.09
C LEU A 79 -11.60 -1.61 0.66
N ASN A 80 -12.47 -0.75 0.15
CA ASN A 80 -12.90 -0.76 -1.25
C ASN A 80 -13.31 0.67 -1.64
N PHE A 81 -12.69 1.22 -2.67
CA PHE A 81 -12.96 2.54 -3.22
C PHE A 81 -13.01 2.49 -4.73
N ASP A 82 -14.06 3.06 -5.31
CA ASP A 82 -14.18 3.23 -6.75
C ASP A 82 -13.22 4.32 -7.28
N LYS A 83 -13.18 4.48 -8.60
CA LYS A 83 -12.37 5.52 -9.27
C LYS A 83 -12.77 6.95 -8.92
N GLY A 84 -13.97 7.15 -8.37
CA GLY A 84 -14.48 8.44 -7.91
C GLY A 84 -14.06 8.77 -6.48
N GLY A 85 -13.41 7.85 -5.78
CA GLY A 85 -13.08 8.00 -4.36
C GLY A 85 -14.27 7.67 -3.45
N VAL A 86 -15.33 7.05 -3.97
CA VAL A 86 -16.47 6.57 -3.17
C VAL A 86 -16.14 5.19 -2.63
N GLY A 87 -16.24 5.04 -1.32
CA GLY A 87 -15.86 3.79 -0.70
C GLY A 87 -15.81 3.83 0.81
N PHE A 88 -15.12 2.85 1.36
CA PHE A 88 -14.99 2.68 2.80
C PHE A 88 -13.69 2.00 3.19
N VAL A 89 -13.38 2.15 4.48
CA VAL A 89 -12.36 1.37 5.19
C VAL A 89 -13.01 0.74 6.42
N ASN A 90 -12.63 -0.50 6.73
CA ASN A 90 -12.99 -1.21 7.95
C ASN A 90 -11.78 -1.42 8.84
N TYR A 91 -11.98 -1.38 10.15
CA TYR A 91 -11.04 -1.90 11.13
C TYR A 91 -10.91 -3.43 11.03
N PRO A 92 -9.85 -4.04 11.61
CA PRO A 92 -9.71 -5.50 11.64
C PRO A 92 -10.85 -6.22 12.38
N ASN A 93 -11.54 -5.53 13.28
CA ASN A 93 -12.70 -6.07 13.99
C ASN A 93 -14.00 -6.03 13.14
N GLY A 94 -13.92 -5.64 11.87
CA GLY A 94 -15.03 -5.59 10.93
C GLY A 94 -15.90 -4.33 11.02
N LYS A 95 -15.69 -3.45 12.00
CA LYS A 95 -16.43 -2.17 12.07
C LYS A 95 -15.91 -1.20 11.04
N THR A 96 -16.81 -0.37 10.50
CA THR A 96 -16.43 0.68 9.56
C THR A 96 -15.60 1.75 10.26
N MET A 97 -14.47 2.10 9.67
CA MET A 97 -13.58 3.18 10.08
C MET A 97 -13.91 4.46 9.32
N LEU A 98 -14.05 4.38 8.00
CA LEU A 98 -14.31 5.52 7.15
C LEU A 98 -15.32 5.16 6.07
N SER A 99 -16.20 6.08 5.73
CA SER A 99 -17.10 5.97 4.58
C SER A 99 -17.17 7.31 3.85
N THR A 100 -17.21 7.24 2.52
CA THR A 100 -17.23 8.40 1.63
C THR A 100 -18.33 8.25 0.60
N THR A 101 -18.85 9.37 0.12
CA THR A 101 -19.92 9.43 -0.89
C THR A 101 -19.42 10.04 -2.20
N SER A 102 -20.22 9.93 -3.26
CA SER A 102 -19.95 10.56 -4.57
C SER A 102 -19.99 12.09 -4.54
N THR A 103 -20.63 12.68 -3.53
CA THR A 103 -20.61 14.12 -3.26
C THR A 103 -19.33 14.56 -2.55
N GLY A 104 -18.48 13.60 -2.17
CA GLY A 104 -17.22 13.80 -1.47
C GLY A 104 -17.35 14.00 0.04
N ASP A 105 -18.56 13.86 0.58
CA ASP A 105 -18.80 13.84 2.01
C ASP A 105 -18.20 12.57 2.63
N GLY A 106 -17.94 12.61 3.93
CA GLY A 106 -17.56 11.38 4.61
C GLY A 106 -17.64 11.42 6.13
N LEU A 107 -17.53 10.23 6.68
CA LEU A 107 -17.63 9.92 8.09
C LEU A 107 -16.38 9.17 8.53
N TYR A 108 -15.83 9.56 9.67
CA TYR A 108 -14.80 8.82 10.40
C TYR A 108 -15.40 8.30 11.70
N MET A 109 -15.26 7.00 11.97
CA MET A 109 -15.98 6.27 13.03
C MET A 109 -15.00 5.56 13.97
N SER A 110 -15.43 5.40 15.23
CA SER A 110 -14.65 4.76 16.30
C SER A 110 -14.59 3.24 16.14
N ALA A 111 -13.41 2.66 16.38
CA ALA A 111 -13.22 1.21 16.46
C ALA A 111 -13.95 0.57 17.65
N ASP A 112 -14.20 1.32 18.71
CA ASP A 112 -14.68 0.78 19.98
C ASP A 112 -16.19 0.56 19.97
N ASN A 113 -16.95 1.53 19.44
CA ASN A 113 -18.41 1.53 19.48
C ASN A 113 -19.07 1.93 18.16
N GLY A 114 -18.31 2.27 17.12
CA GLY A 114 -18.85 2.73 15.83
C GLY A 114 -19.42 4.15 15.85
N SER A 115 -19.22 4.94 16.90
CA SER A 115 -19.68 6.33 16.94
C SER A 115 -18.92 7.19 15.93
N ILE A 116 -19.58 8.18 15.34
CA ILE A 116 -18.95 9.17 14.47
C ILE A 116 -18.00 10.02 15.32
N LEU A 117 -16.72 10.01 14.94
CA LEU A 117 -15.64 10.80 15.55
C LEU A 117 -15.41 12.11 14.80
N ALA A 118 -15.63 12.12 13.48
CA ALA A 118 -15.56 13.30 12.64
C ALA A 118 -16.42 13.12 11.38
N GLN A 119 -16.86 14.23 10.81
CA GLN A 119 -17.62 14.29 9.57
C GLN A 119 -17.17 15.50 8.75
N TRP A 120 -17.19 15.37 7.43
CA TRP A 120 -17.00 16.52 6.54
C TRP A 120 -18.07 16.52 5.45
N ASN A 121 -18.38 17.73 5.00
CA ASN A 121 -19.30 17.95 3.90
C ASN A 121 -18.70 18.92 2.89
N ILE A 122 -18.44 18.45 1.68
CA ILE A 122 -17.77 19.27 0.66
C ILE A 122 -18.70 20.37 0.16
N GLN A 123 -20.00 20.12 0.04
CA GLN A 123 -20.97 21.11 -0.47
C GLN A 123 -21.15 22.29 0.49
N ARG A 124 -20.99 22.07 1.79
CA ARG A 124 -21.10 23.10 2.82
C ARG A 124 -19.80 23.87 3.05
N GLY A 125 -18.71 23.50 2.38
CA GLY A 125 -17.39 24.05 2.65
C GLY A 125 -16.84 23.66 4.03
N GLU A 126 -17.44 22.67 4.68
CA GLU A 126 -17.09 22.17 6.00
C GLU A 126 -15.93 21.16 5.88
N LEU A 127 -14.79 21.64 5.37
CA LEU A 127 -13.53 20.89 5.33
C LEU A 127 -12.70 21.09 6.60
N ASP A 128 -13.07 22.06 7.45
CA ASP A 128 -12.28 22.49 8.61
C ASP A 128 -12.08 21.40 9.69
N GLU A 129 -12.89 20.33 9.65
CA GLU A 129 -12.72 19.16 10.53
C GLU A 129 -11.91 18.01 9.91
N TRP A 130 -11.63 18.05 8.59
CA TRP A 130 -10.87 16.98 7.95
C TRP A 130 -9.40 17.03 8.37
N ARG A 131 -8.93 15.93 8.96
CA ARG A 131 -7.51 15.68 9.18
C ARG A 131 -7.11 14.48 8.35
N SER A 132 -5.94 14.55 7.72
CA SER A 132 -5.38 13.38 7.04
C SER A 132 -5.30 12.22 8.03
N ILE A 133 -5.86 11.08 7.65
CA ILE A 133 -5.87 9.88 8.49
C ILE A 133 -4.63 9.09 8.13
N ASN A 134 -3.68 8.98 9.06
CA ASN A 134 -2.50 8.13 8.90
C ASN A 134 -2.49 7.10 10.04
N LEU A 135 -2.85 5.86 9.72
CA LEU A 135 -3.15 4.85 10.72
C LEU A 135 -2.64 3.47 10.31
N LYS A 136 -2.06 2.77 11.27
CA LYS A 136 -1.81 1.34 11.19
C LYS A 136 -3.10 0.58 11.51
N LEU A 137 -3.69 -0.09 10.52
CA LEU A 137 -4.90 -0.90 10.72
C LEU A 137 -4.56 -2.17 11.51
N ASN A 138 -3.47 -2.85 11.18
CA ASN A 138 -2.90 -3.95 11.95
C ASN A 138 -1.39 -4.08 11.74
N GLU A 139 -0.78 -5.17 12.22
CA GLU A 139 0.66 -5.44 12.09
C GLU A 139 1.21 -5.51 10.65
N HIS A 140 0.35 -5.68 9.64
CA HIS A 140 0.72 -5.88 8.24
C HIS A 140 0.18 -4.84 7.27
N LEU A 141 -0.88 -4.12 7.65
CA LEU A 141 -1.60 -3.19 6.79
C LEU A 141 -1.79 -1.84 7.49
N GLY A 142 -1.45 -0.77 6.78
CA GLY A 142 -1.63 0.61 7.20
C GLY A 142 -2.13 1.43 6.03
N ILE A 143 -2.67 2.60 6.34
CA ILE A 143 -3.27 3.50 5.36
C ILE A 143 -2.85 4.94 5.63
N ASN A 144 -2.81 5.74 4.58
CA ASN A 144 -2.94 7.17 4.65
C ASN A 144 -4.10 7.60 3.75
N ILE A 145 -5.00 8.42 4.29
CA ILE A 145 -6.09 9.04 3.55
C ILE A 145 -5.94 10.54 3.69
N SER A 146 -5.81 11.22 2.56
CA SER A 146 -5.68 12.66 2.47
C SER A 146 -6.53 13.20 1.33
N ILE A 147 -6.81 14.51 1.35
CA ILE A 147 -7.47 15.20 0.24
C ILE A 147 -6.39 15.98 -0.49
N VAL A 148 -6.20 15.71 -1.78
CA VAL A 148 -5.23 16.37 -2.68
C VAL A 148 -5.99 16.86 -3.90
N ASP A 149 -5.92 18.15 -4.22
CA ASP A 149 -6.61 18.76 -5.36
C ASP A 149 -8.11 18.39 -5.44
N SER A 150 -8.79 18.41 -4.29
CA SER A 150 -10.21 18.02 -4.13
C SER A 150 -10.52 16.55 -4.44
N PHE A 151 -9.50 15.68 -4.51
CA PHE A 151 -9.65 14.24 -4.67
C PHE A 151 -9.15 13.49 -3.44
N LEU A 152 -9.81 12.37 -3.12
CA LEU A 152 -9.40 11.51 -2.02
C LEU A 152 -8.20 10.66 -2.45
N ARG A 153 -7.03 10.97 -1.91
CA ARG A 153 -5.83 10.14 -2.05
C ARG A 153 -5.81 9.07 -0.97
N ILE A 154 -5.64 7.83 -1.40
CA ILE A 154 -5.58 6.64 -0.56
C ILE A 154 -4.24 5.97 -0.82
N ASP A 155 -3.38 5.99 0.18
CA ASP A 155 -2.12 5.27 0.18
C ASP A 155 -2.24 4.04 1.09
N LEU A 156 -1.85 2.88 0.57
CA LEU A 156 -1.84 1.57 1.21
C LEU A 156 -0.40 1.19 1.52
N PHE A 157 -0.14 0.83 2.77
CA PHE A 157 1.17 0.39 3.24
C PHE A 157 1.09 -1.06 3.68
N LEU A 158 1.84 -1.93 2.99
CA LEU A 158 1.84 -3.36 3.23
C LEU A 158 3.22 -3.79 3.73
N VAL A 159 3.27 -4.53 4.83
CA VAL A 159 4.50 -5.11 5.40
C VAL A 159 4.28 -6.58 5.75
N CYS A 160 4.93 -7.48 5.03
CA CYS A 160 4.88 -8.92 5.31
C CYS A 160 6.13 -9.64 4.77
N ASN A 161 6.75 -10.51 5.57
CA ASN A 161 7.86 -11.39 5.14
C ASN A 161 8.91 -10.70 4.26
N ASN A 162 9.51 -9.61 4.76
CA ASN A 162 10.50 -8.74 4.09
C ASN A 162 9.99 -7.95 2.87
N ILE A 163 8.75 -8.16 2.43
CA ILE A 163 8.10 -7.27 1.47
C ILE A 163 7.55 -6.07 2.24
N ARG A 164 7.89 -4.87 1.75
CA ARG A 164 7.40 -3.58 2.24
C ARG A 164 7.06 -2.78 1.00
N VAL A 165 5.79 -2.44 0.80
CA VAL A 165 5.35 -1.70 -0.38
C VAL A 165 4.32 -0.65 -0.01
N HIS A 166 4.43 0.49 -0.67
CA HIS A 166 3.44 1.54 -0.66
C HIS A 166 2.77 1.61 -2.03
N LEU A 167 1.44 1.50 -2.04
CA LEU A 167 0.60 1.60 -3.23
C LEU A 167 -0.39 2.76 -3.05
N THR A 168 -0.65 3.53 -4.11
CA THR A 168 -1.59 4.65 -4.08
C THR A 168 -2.71 4.45 -5.08
N ASN A 169 -3.90 5.01 -4.83
CA ASN A 169 -5.02 5.07 -5.81
C ASN A 169 -4.75 6.08 -6.94
N GLY A 170 -3.54 6.00 -7.50
CA GLY A 170 -2.99 6.81 -8.57
C GLY A 170 -1.95 6.01 -9.33
N TYR A 171 -1.11 6.69 -10.11
CA TYR A 171 -0.03 6.04 -10.85
C TYR A 171 1.07 5.53 -9.91
N ASN A 172 1.24 4.21 -9.82
CA ASN A 172 2.30 3.58 -9.02
C ASN A 172 3.58 3.40 -9.84
N VAL A 173 4.71 3.88 -9.33
CA VAL A 173 6.02 3.72 -9.97
C VAL A 173 6.54 2.30 -9.75
N ALA A 174 7.07 1.68 -10.81
CA ALA A 174 7.59 0.32 -10.88
C ALA A 174 8.94 0.16 -10.15
N MET A 175 8.96 0.43 -8.85
CA MET A 175 10.13 0.33 -8.00
C MET A 175 9.78 -0.15 -6.59
N ASN A 176 10.75 -0.72 -5.88
CA ASN A 176 10.59 -1.05 -4.48
C ASN A 176 10.81 0.20 -3.62
N ASN A 177 9.74 0.71 -3.00
CA ASN A 177 9.75 1.86 -2.10
C ASN A 177 9.61 1.42 -0.63
N SER A 178 10.45 0.48 -0.20
CA SER A 178 10.37 -0.15 1.13
C SER A 178 10.45 0.83 2.31
N ASP A 179 11.10 1.98 2.08
CA ASP A 179 11.27 3.02 3.09
C ASP A 179 10.00 3.83 3.34
N ASP A 180 9.07 3.87 2.39
CA ASP A 180 7.79 4.57 2.54
C ASP A 180 7.01 3.99 3.72
N CYS A 181 7.13 2.69 4.00
CA CYS A 181 6.46 2.05 5.13
C CYS A 181 7.08 2.40 6.50
N ASN A 182 8.27 3.01 6.55
CA ASN A 182 9.01 3.21 7.82
C ASN A 182 8.29 4.11 8.81
N HIS A 183 7.51 5.09 8.35
CA HIS A 183 6.80 6.02 9.23
C HIS A 183 5.65 5.34 10.00
N LEU A 184 5.05 4.29 9.43
CA LEU A 184 3.96 3.53 10.06
C LEU A 184 4.42 2.25 10.77
N PHE A 185 5.43 1.56 10.23
CA PHE A 185 5.85 0.24 10.69
C PHE A 185 7.24 0.23 11.34
N GLY A 186 7.92 1.36 11.40
CA GLY A 186 9.33 1.43 11.81
C GLY A 186 10.26 0.77 10.79
N LYS A 187 11.57 0.94 10.96
CA LYS A 187 12.57 0.35 10.06
C LYS A 187 12.58 -1.19 10.16
N PRO A 188 12.96 -1.92 9.09
CA PRO A 188 13.16 -3.36 9.18
C PRO A 188 14.15 -3.71 10.30
N ILE A 189 13.76 -4.62 11.19
CA ILE A 189 14.67 -5.13 12.20
C ILE A 189 15.65 -6.06 11.49
N ALA A 190 16.93 -5.71 11.47
CA ALA A 190 17.95 -6.56 10.89
C ALA A 190 17.94 -7.92 11.60
N PRO A 191 18.11 -9.05 10.88
CA PRO A 191 18.21 -10.34 11.52
C PRO A 191 19.36 -10.30 12.54
N PRO A 192 19.18 -10.88 13.73
CA PRO A 192 20.23 -10.90 14.74
C PRO A 192 21.50 -11.47 14.10
N LYS A 193 22.61 -10.72 14.19
CA LYS A 193 23.91 -11.21 13.71
C LYS A 193 24.13 -12.58 14.33
N LYS A 194 24.19 -13.64 13.50
CA LYS A 194 24.54 -14.98 13.99
C LYS A 194 25.84 -14.81 14.78
N LYS A 195 25.82 -15.15 16.07
CA LYS A 195 27.05 -15.21 16.87
C LYS A 195 27.95 -16.20 16.14
N VAL A 196 29.01 -15.69 15.51
CA VAL A 196 30.04 -16.54 14.95
C VAL A 196 30.58 -17.33 16.14
N PRO A 197 30.51 -18.67 16.13
CA PRO A 197 31.11 -19.47 17.19
C PRO A 197 32.55 -19.01 17.34
N ALA A 198 32.99 -18.72 18.58
CA ALA A 198 34.38 -18.41 18.82
C ALA A 198 35.23 -19.53 18.21
N LYS A 199 36.14 -19.20 17.29
CA LYS A 199 37.07 -20.19 16.75
C LYS A 199 37.85 -20.74 17.94
N LEU A 200 37.61 -22.00 18.28
CA LEU A 200 38.39 -22.69 19.31
C LEU A 200 39.86 -22.59 18.92
N PRO A 201 40.78 -22.27 19.85
CA PRO A 201 42.21 -22.38 19.61
C PRO A 201 42.53 -23.79 19.13
N HIS A 202 43.43 -23.91 18.14
CA HIS A 202 43.77 -25.20 17.54
C HIS A 202 44.20 -26.25 18.57
N SER A 203 44.88 -25.82 19.65
CA SER A 203 45.27 -26.67 20.77
C SER A 203 44.09 -27.31 21.49
N THR A 204 43.00 -26.57 21.72
CA THR A 204 41.77 -27.07 22.35
C THR A 204 41.07 -28.09 21.46
N LEU A 205 41.05 -27.83 20.15
CA LEU A 205 40.43 -28.71 19.15
C LEU A 205 41.16 -30.07 19.06
N VAL A 206 42.49 -30.06 19.10
CA VAL A 206 43.31 -31.28 19.13
C VAL A 206 43.11 -32.05 20.44
N SER A 207 42.98 -31.36 21.59
CA SER A 207 42.73 -32.03 22.87
C SER A 207 41.36 -32.71 22.95
N GLU A 208 40.32 -32.11 22.38
CA GLU A 208 38.97 -32.70 22.36
C GLU A 208 38.90 -33.91 21.43
N ILE A 209 39.56 -33.86 20.26
CA ILE A 209 39.67 -35.02 19.35
C ILE A 209 40.36 -36.19 20.05
N ARG A 210 41.45 -35.94 20.76
CA ARG A 210 42.16 -36.99 21.52
C ARG A 210 41.31 -37.57 22.65
N ALA A 211 40.57 -36.72 23.37
CA ALA A 211 39.69 -37.16 24.45
C ALA A 211 38.49 -37.97 23.94
N ALA A 212 37.96 -37.65 22.77
CA ALA A 212 36.89 -38.42 22.12
C ALA A 212 37.39 -39.77 21.60
N ALA A 213 38.59 -39.81 21.00
CA ALA A 213 39.21 -41.05 20.54
C ALA A 213 39.54 -42.01 21.70
N ALA A 214 39.91 -41.47 22.87
CA ALA A 214 40.18 -42.28 24.07
C ALA A 214 38.93 -42.93 24.69
N LYS A 215 37.72 -42.46 24.36
CA LYS A 215 36.43 -43.03 24.81
C LYS A 215 35.89 -44.11 23.88
N LEU A 216 36.59 -44.40 22.78
CA LEU A 216 36.24 -45.42 21.80
C LEU A 216 37.02 -46.74 21.98
N ASN A 217 37.87 -46.82 23.00
CA ASN A 217 38.56 -48.04 23.48
C ASN A 217 37.98 -48.45 24.83
#